data_AF-M5P9N6-F1
#
_entry.id   AF-M5P9N6-F1
#
_cell.length_a   1.000
_cell.length_b   1.000
_cell.length_c   1.000
_cell.angle_alpha   90.00
_cell.angle_beta   90.00
_cell.angle_gamma   90.00
#
_symmetry.space_group_name_H-M   'P 1'
#
loop_
_entity.id
_entity.type
_entity.pdbx_description
1 polymer ?
#
loop_
_entity_poly.entity_id
_entity_poly.type
_entity_poly.pdbx_seq_one_letter_code
_entity_poly.pdbx_strand_id
1 'polypeptide(L)'
;MANEVKTFSYEQLDESTATFLRAKENKMRDIVGNAYTELGRELKEARDHLSAHRYGCFDEWCKSVGIKKTVANRLIQRYDLIVSNWDDRKELLEDLPVSLTYEIARPSAESTEPKRQAKQAVLNGEVKTLKEYRELLAEKEAAEAALKQAEREADILRDKLERVEEAEPEIRTEYVEVKTPDPELLAENERYKELFGDISMYEGRTTRVTNGDAITYTVYEFSEDVRKFVEKYGHLTHFSREFSEMIDEGKEEYRKAIHAMQTLMRSIQGAMDEKEPIIING
;
A
#
# COMPACT_ATOMS: atom_id res chain seq x y z
N MET A 1 -33.51 -25.64 -2.32
CA MET A 1 -33.66 -27.04 -2.78
C MET A 1 -32.97 -27.15 -4.13
N ALA A 2 -31.78 -27.75 -4.16
CA ALA A 2 -31.09 -28.02 -5.41
C ALA A 2 -31.85 -29.14 -6.12
N ASN A 3 -32.55 -28.83 -7.21
CA ASN A 3 -33.05 -29.85 -8.12
C ASN A 3 -31.80 -30.40 -8.83
N GLU A 4 -31.19 -31.44 -8.26
CA GLU A 4 -30.26 -32.28 -9.01
C GLU A 4 -31.06 -32.92 -10.13
N VAL A 5 -30.93 -32.36 -11.33
CA VAL A 5 -31.39 -33.02 -12.54
C VAL A 5 -30.58 -34.30 -12.64
N LYS A 6 -31.19 -35.45 -12.33
CA LYS A 6 -30.56 -36.76 -12.53
C LYS A 6 -30.16 -36.86 -14.00
N THR A 7 -28.86 -36.89 -14.27
CA THR A 7 -28.33 -37.13 -15.61
C THR A 7 -28.80 -38.49 -16.08
N PHE A 8 -29.33 -38.57 -17.30
CA PHE A 8 -29.73 -39.84 -17.90
C PHE A 8 -28.48 -40.72 -18.11
N SER A 9 -28.49 -41.94 -17.56
CA SER A 9 -27.37 -42.86 -17.76
C SER A 9 -27.45 -43.48 -19.15
N TYR A 10 -26.41 -43.26 -19.95
CA TYR A 10 -26.27 -43.85 -21.29
C TYR A 10 -25.68 -45.25 -21.27
N GLU A 11 -25.02 -45.64 -20.17
CA GLU A 11 -24.33 -46.93 -20.03
C GLU A 11 -25.30 -48.13 -20.01
N GLN A 12 -26.58 -47.87 -19.74
CA GLN A 12 -27.64 -48.88 -19.77
C GLN A 12 -28.12 -49.24 -21.19
N LEU A 13 -27.61 -48.55 -22.22
CA LEU A 13 -28.05 -48.71 -23.61
C LEU A 13 -26.93 -49.32 -24.47
N ASP A 14 -27.31 -49.95 -25.58
CA ASP A 14 -26.34 -50.30 -26.62
C ASP A 14 -25.77 -49.05 -27.30
N GLU A 15 -24.59 -49.20 -27.92
CA GLU A 15 -23.86 -48.09 -28.54
C GLU A 15 -24.67 -47.37 -29.63
N SER A 16 -25.48 -48.09 -30.41
CA SER A 16 -26.29 -47.50 -31.48
C SER A 16 -27.39 -46.62 -30.89
N THR A 17 -28.13 -47.12 -29.91
CA THR A 17 -29.20 -46.38 -29.24
C THR A 17 -28.66 -45.17 -28.49
N ALA A 18 -27.56 -45.33 -27.76
CA ALA A 18 -26.91 -44.22 -27.05
C ALA A 18 -26.48 -43.10 -28.00
N THR A 19 -25.86 -43.46 -29.14
CA THR A 19 -25.44 -42.50 -30.16
C THR A 19 -26.62 -41.77 -30.79
N PHE A 20 -27.70 -42.49 -31.12
CA PHE A 20 -28.92 -41.91 -31.67
C PHE A 20 -29.54 -40.88 -30.72
N LEU A 21 -29.69 -41.22 -29.43
CA LEU A 21 -30.27 -40.32 -28.43
C LEU A 21 -29.41 -39.07 -28.23
N ARG A 22 -28.08 -39.20 -28.16
CA ARG A 22 -27.16 -38.04 -28.10
C ARG A 22 -27.32 -37.13 -29.32
N ALA A 23 -27.45 -37.70 -30.51
CA ALA A 23 -27.70 -36.92 -31.73
C ALA A 23 -29.04 -36.16 -31.66
N LYS A 24 -30.09 -36.78 -31.11
CA LYS A 24 -31.38 -36.11 -30.89
C LYS A 24 -31.27 -35.00 -29.84
N GLU A 25 -30.55 -35.22 -28.75
CA GLU A 25 -30.32 -34.19 -27.72
C GLU A 25 -29.60 -32.97 -28.28
N ASN A 26 -28.52 -33.18 -29.05
CA ASN A 26 -27.82 -32.08 -29.69
C ASN A 26 -28.74 -31.35 -30.67
N LYS A 27 -29.51 -32.07 -31.49
CA LYS A 27 -30.46 -31.42 -32.42
C LYS A 27 -31.53 -30.61 -31.70
N MET A 28 -32.05 -31.11 -30.58
CA MET A 28 -33.01 -30.36 -29.75
C MET A 28 -32.36 -29.10 -29.16
N ARG A 29 -31.10 -29.17 -28.73
CA ARG A 29 -30.33 -28.01 -28.25
C ARG A 29 -30.21 -26.96 -29.35
N ASP A 30 -29.83 -27.34 -30.57
CA ASP A 30 -29.72 -26.43 -31.71
C ASP A 30 -31.04 -25.74 -32.01
N ILE A 31 -32.14 -26.50 -32.07
CA ILE A 31 -33.48 -25.98 -32.35
C ILE A 31 -33.87 -24.94 -31.30
N VAL A 32 -33.67 -25.24 -30.02
CA VAL A 32 -33.99 -24.33 -28.92
C VAL A 32 -33.10 -23.10 -28.93
N GLY A 33 -31.79 -23.27 -29.15
CA GLY A 33 -30.82 -22.18 -29.23
C GLY A 33 -31.18 -21.17 -30.33
N ASN A 34 -31.46 -21.68 -31.53
CA ASN A 34 -31.89 -20.86 -32.67
C ASN A 34 -33.25 -20.21 -32.39
N ALA A 35 -34.24 -20.96 -31.89
CA ALA A 35 -35.55 -20.40 -31.58
C ALA A 35 -35.47 -19.22 -30.60
N TYR A 36 -34.59 -19.29 -29.59
CA TYR A 36 -34.37 -18.15 -28.68
C TYR A 36 -33.63 -16.99 -29.33
N THR A 37 -32.70 -17.23 -30.27
CA THR A 37 -32.07 -16.15 -31.06
C THR A 37 -33.13 -15.42 -31.89
N GLU A 38 -33.97 -16.17 -32.61
CA GLU A 38 -35.03 -15.63 -33.46
C GLU A 38 -36.07 -14.85 -32.64
N LEU A 39 -36.54 -15.40 -31.52
CA LEU A 39 -37.46 -14.69 -30.61
C LEU A 39 -36.84 -13.38 -30.09
N GLY A 40 -35.55 -13.39 -29.76
CA GLY A 40 -34.83 -12.19 -29.33
C GLY A 40 -34.79 -11.11 -30.40
N ARG A 41 -34.61 -11.49 -31.68
CA ARG A 41 -34.68 -10.57 -32.82
C ARG A 41 -36.05 -9.93 -32.94
N GLU A 42 -37.12 -10.73 -33.04
CA GLU A 42 -38.49 -10.22 -33.22
C GLU A 42 -38.90 -9.27 -32.08
N LEU A 43 -38.54 -9.63 -30.84
CA LEU A 43 -38.79 -8.78 -29.67
C LEU A 43 -38.01 -7.46 -29.73
N LYS A 44 -36.76 -7.50 -30.22
CA LYS A 44 -35.95 -6.29 -30.38
C LYS A 44 -36.53 -5.39 -31.46
N GLU A 45 -36.87 -5.94 -32.62
CA GLU A 45 -37.48 -5.18 -33.72
C GLU A 45 -38.79 -4.51 -33.28
N ALA A 46 -39.66 -5.25 -32.57
CA ALA A 46 -40.88 -4.69 -32.01
C ALA A 46 -40.60 -3.56 -31.01
N ARG A 47 -39.64 -3.74 -30.10
CA ARG A 47 -39.25 -2.70 -29.12
C ARG A 47 -38.70 -1.45 -29.81
N ASP A 48 -37.80 -1.64 -30.77
CA ASP A 48 -37.12 -0.55 -31.46
C ASP A 48 -38.13 0.22 -32.34
N HIS A 49 -39.08 -0.48 -32.98
CA HIS A 49 -40.17 0.13 -33.74
C HIS A 49 -41.10 0.96 -32.86
N LEU A 50 -41.55 0.44 -31.71
CA LEU A 50 -42.37 1.19 -30.76
C LEU A 50 -41.63 2.42 -30.22
N SER A 51 -40.35 2.27 -29.89
CA SER A 51 -39.50 3.35 -29.40
C SER A 51 -39.32 4.46 -30.45
N ALA A 52 -39.10 4.10 -31.71
CA ALA A 52 -38.96 5.06 -32.81
C ALA A 52 -40.22 5.93 -33.00
N HIS A 53 -41.39 5.38 -32.67
CA HIS A 53 -42.68 6.08 -32.73
C HIS A 53 -43.12 6.66 -31.37
N ARG A 54 -42.24 6.67 -30.37
CA ARG A 54 -42.47 7.20 -29.01
C ARG A 54 -43.62 6.51 -28.25
N TYR A 55 -43.90 5.26 -28.57
CA TYR A 55 -44.85 4.44 -27.82
C TYR A 55 -44.16 3.74 -26.64
N GLY A 56 -44.65 4.01 -25.43
CA GLY A 56 -44.15 3.39 -24.19
C GLY A 56 -44.75 2.02 -23.86
N CYS A 57 -45.42 1.36 -24.82
CA CYS A 57 -46.28 0.21 -24.55
C CYS A 57 -45.67 -1.18 -24.79
N PHE A 58 -44.35 -1.27 -24.98
CA PHE A 58 -43.67 -2.54 -25.24
C PHE A 58 -43.91 -3.58 -24.14
N ASP A 59 -43.89 -3.16 -22.87
CA ASP A 59 -44.13 -4.04 -21.73
C ASP A 59 -45.58 -4.55 -21.68
N GLU A 60 -46.55 -3.72 -22.04
CA GLU A 60 -47.97 -4.14 -22.12
C GLU A 60 -48.21 -5.07 -23.29
N TRP A 61 -47.61 -4.79 -24.45
CA TRP A 61 -47.68 -5.67 -25.62
C TRP A 61 -47.03 -7.02 -25.35
N CYS A 62 -45.84 -7.06 -24.72
CA CYS A 62 -45.21 -8.31 -24.30
C CYS A 62 -46.16 -9.15 -23.43
N LYS A 63 -46.85 -8.52 -22.47
CA LYS A 63 -47.83 -9.20 -21.62
C LYS A 63 -49.02 -9.73 -22.42
N SER A 64 -49.53 -8.99 -23.41
CA SER A 64 -50.67 -9.42 -24.21
C SER A 64 -50.39 -10.65 -25.06
N VAL A 65 -49.13 -10.84 -25.49
CA VAL A 65 -48.67 -12.05 -26.20
C VAL A 65 -48.13 -13.13 -25.25
N GLY A 66 -48.31 -12.98 -23.93
CA GLY A 66 -47.93 -13.99 -22.94
C GLY A 66 -46.46 -14.00 -22.53
N ILE A 67 -45.68 -12.99 -22.89
CA ILE A 67 -44.25 -12.89 -22.59
C ILE A 67 -44.02 -11.93 -21.41
N LYS A 68 -43.37 -12.41 -20.36
CA LYS A 68 -42.97 -11.55 -19.24
C LYS A 68 -41.87 -10.59 -19.69
N LYS A 69 -41.94 -9.32 -19.28
CA LYS A 69 -40.89 -8.30 -19.49
C LYS A 69 -39.47 -8.82 -19.23
N THR A 70 -39.28 -9.55 -18.13
CA THR A 70 -37.97 -10.10 -17.75
C THR A 70 -37.45 -11.13 -18.76
N VAL A 71 -38.34 -11.94 -19.34
CA VAL A 71 -37.99 -12.91 -20.38
C VAL A 71 -37.70 -12.19 -21.69
N ALA A 72 -38.55 -11.23 -22.08
CA ALA A 72 -38.35 -10.44 -23.29
C ALA A 72 -36.98 -9.74 -23.27
N ASN A 73 -36.64 -9.07 -22.18
CA ASN A 73 -35.35 -8.40 -22.04
C ASN A 73 -34.16 -9.36 -22.09
N ARG A 74 -34.26 -10.56 -21.49
CA ARG A 74 -33.19 -11.57 -21.55
C ARG A 74 -32.97 -12.09 -22.96
N LEU A 75 -34.04 -12.34 -23.70
CA LEU A 75 -33.97 -12.77 -25.10
C LEU A 75 -33.35 -11.70 -25.99
N ILE A 76 -33.76 -10.44 -25.82
CA ILE A 76 -33.18 -9.30 -26.55
C ILE A 76 -31.69 -9.15 -26.22
N GLN A 77 -31.31 -9.21 -24.94
CA GLN A 77 -29.91 -9.14 -24.52
C GLN A 77 -29.07 -10.28 -25.12
N ARG A 78 -29.60 -11.50 -25.14
CA ARG A 78 -28.93 -12.64 -25.79
C ARG A 78 -28.76 -12.42 -27.30
N TYR A 79 -29.81 -11.92 -27.97
CA TYR A 79 -29.72 -11.58 -29.39
C TYR A 79 -28.64 -10.54 -29.65
N ASP A 80 -28.61 -9.47 -28.84
CA ASP A 80 -27.60 -8.41 -28.94
C ASP A 80 -26.18 -8.96 -28.76
N LEU A 81 -25.98 -9.85 -27.78
CA LEU A 81 -24.69 -10.54 -27.59
C LEU A 81 -24.27 -11.32 -28.85
N ILE A 82 -25.19 -12.08 -29.47
CA ILE A 82 -24.90 -12.88 -30.66
C ILE A 82 -24.57 -11.98 -31.84
N VAL A 83 -25.38 -10.94 -32.09
CA VAL A 83 -25.14 -9.98 -33.19
C VAL A 83 -23.80 -9.28 -33.02
N SER A 84 -23.45 -8.86 -31.80
CA SER A 84 -22.16 -8.22 -31.53
C SER A 84 -20.95 -9.15 -31.70
N ASN A 85 -21.16 -10.46 -31.79
CA ASN A 85 -20.10 -11.47 -31.98
C ASN A 85 -20.37 -12.37 -33.20
N TRP A 86 -21.13 -11.86 -34.17
CA TRP A 86 -21.71 -12.67 -35.24
C TRP A 86 -20.66 -13.38 -36.11
N ASP A 87 -19.63 -12.66 -36.55
CA ASP A 87 -18.67 -13.18 -37.54
C ASP A 87 -17.78 -14.30 -36.99
N ASP A 88 -17.38 -14.22 -35.71
CA ASP A 88 -16.38 -15.12 -35.13
C ASP A 88 -16.97 -16.17 -34.19
N ARG A 89 -18.13 -15.90 -33.56
CA ARG A 89 -18.57 -16.66 -32.36
C ARG A 89 -20.06 -16.96 -32.33
N LYS A 90 -20.80 -16.75 -33.42
CA LYS A 90 -22.25 -17.05 -33.47
C LYS A 90 -22.54 -18.52 -33.13
N GLU A 91 -21.94 -19.46 -33.86
CA GLU A 91 -22.19 -20.89 -33.67
C GLU A 91 -21.82 -21.35 -32.26
N LEU A 92 -20.70 -20.84 -31.73
CA LEU A 92 -20.30 -21.07 -30.34
C LEU A 92 -21.39 -20.62 -29.37
N LEU A 93 -21.86 -19.37 -29.48
CA LEU A 93 -22.87 -18.80 -28.59
C LEU A 93 -24.24 -19.49 -28.71
N GLU A 94 -24.58 -20.02 -29.88
CA GLU A 94 -25.83 -20.75 -30.10
C GLU A 94 -25.80 -22.17 -29.53
N ASP A 95 -24.63 -22.83 -29.50
CA ASP A 95 -24.44 -24.16 -28.88
C ASP A 95 -24.34 -24.09 -27.34
N LEU A 96 -23.92 -22.95 -26.79
CA LEU A 96 -23.80 -22.79 -25.34
C LEU A 96 -25.15 -22.91 -24.60
N PRO A 97 -25.16 -23.43 -23.36
CA PRO A 97 -26.36 -23.46 -22.54
C PRO A 97 -27.01 -22.08 -22.40
N VAL A 98 -28.32 -22.02 -22.63
CA VAL A 98 -29.10 -20.76 -22.58
C VAL A 98 -28.89 -20.01 -21.26
N SER A 99 -28.81 -20.73 -20.14
CA SER A 99 -28.56 -20.14 -18.83
C SER A 99 -27.20 -19.44 -18.73
N LEU A 100 -26.15 -19.97 -19.39
CA LEU A 100 -24.84 -19.33 -19.44
C LEU A 100 -24.89 -18.08 -20.32
N THR A 101 -25.46 -18.21 -21.53
CA THR A 101 -25.59 -17.07 -22.45
C THR A 101 -26.40 -15.91 -21.85
N TYR A 102 -27.43 -16.20 -21.05
CA TYR A 102 -28.16 -15.17 -20.30
C TYR A 102 -27.31 -14.46 -19.25
N GLU A 103 -26.40 -15.15 -18.57
CA GLU A 103 -25.55 -14.49 -17.57
C GLU A 103 -24.54 -13.55 -18.23
N ILE A 104 -23.87 -13.99 -19.30
CA ILE A 104 -22.88 -13.15 -20.01
C ILE A 104 -23.50 -12.05 -20.89
N ALA A 105 -24.79 -12.16 -21.23
CA ALA A 105 -25.53 -11.13 -21.96
C ALA A 105 -26.04 -9.98 -21.06
N ARG A 106 -25.99 -10.13 -19.73
CA ARG A 106 -26.46 -9.07 -18.82
C ARG A 106 -25.62 -7.80 -19.00
N PRO A 107 -26.23 -6.60 -18.88
CA PRO A 107 -25.48 -5.34 -18.87
C PRO A 107 -24.40 -5.29 -17.78
N SER A 108 -24.63 -5.96 -16.65
CA SER A 108 -23.67 -6.03 -15.54
C SER A 108 -22.52 -7.01 -15.77
N ALA A 109 -22.53 -7.81 -16.85
CA ALA A 109 -21.49 -8.80 -17.13
C ALA A 109 -20.12 -8.18 -17.45
N GLU A 110 -20.03 -6.86 -17.60
CA GLU A 110 -18.79 -6.12 -17.80
C GLU A 110 -18.56 -5.03 -16.74
N SER A 111 -19.37 -5.04 -15.66
CA SER A 111 -19.34 -3.99 -14.62
C SER A 111 -18.06 -3.98 -13.76
N THR A 112 -17.31 -5.07 -13.74
CA THR A 112 -16.05 -5.21 -12.99
C THR A 112 -15.03 -5.97 -13.84
N GLU A 113 -13.74 -5.83 -13.51
CA GLU A 113 -12.65 -6.54 -14.20
C GLU A 113 -12.83 -8.08 -14.15
N PRO A 114 -13.13 -8.70 -12.99
CA PRO A 114 -13.40 -10.14 -12.92
C PRO A 114 -14.51 -10.60 -13.85
N LYS A 115 -15.62 -9.85 -13.92
CA LYS A 115 -16.76 -10.20 -14.77
C LYS A 115 -16.40 -10.11 -16.25
N ARG A 116 -15.65 -9.08 -16.66
CA ARG A 116 -15.17 -8.95 -18.05
C ARG A 116 -14.27 -10.12 -18.43
N GLN A 117 -13.34 -10.49 -17.56
CA GLN A 117 -12.46 -11.64 -17.80
C GLN A 117 -13.22 -12.97 -17.85
N ALA A 118 -14.18 -13.19 -16.94
CA ALA A 118 -15.01 -14.39 -16.96
C ALA A 118 -15.89 -14.46 -18.22
N LYS A 119 -16.46 -13.33 -18.67
CA LYS A 119 -17.19 -13.25 -19.94
C LYS A 119 -16.27 -13.57 -21.12
N GLN A 120 -15.05 -13.03 -21.14
CA GLN A 120 -14.10 -13.29 -22.21
C GLN A 120 -13.70 -14.77 -22.30
N ALA A 121 -13.53 -15.45 -21.16
CA ALA A 121 -13.24 -16.89 -21.14
C ALA A 121 -14.37 -17.72 -21.78
N VAL A 122 -15.63 -17.34 -21.57
CA VAL A 122 -16.77 -17.96 -22.25
C VAL A 122 -16.73 -17.69 -23.74
N LEU A 123 -16.49 -16.43 -24.14
CA LEU A 123 -16.40 -16.06 -25.56
C LEU A 123 -15.24 -16.78 -26.25
N ASN A 124 -14.15 -17.08 -25.54
CA ASN A 124 -13.00 -17.83 -26.07
C ASN A 124 -13.25 -19.34 -26.12
N GLY A 125 -14.37 -19.83 -25.61
CA GLY A 125 -14.70 -21.26 -25.54
C GLY A 125 -13.98 -22.03 -24.44
N GLU A 126 -13.30 -21.34 -23.52
CA GLU A 126 -12.61 -21.92 -22.37
C GLU A 126 -13.60 -22.37 -21.29
N VAL A 127 -14.73 -21.66 -21.17
CA VAL A 127 -15.81 -21.95 -20.22
C VAL A 127 -17.10 -22.26 -20.98
N LYS A 128 -17.66 -23.45 -20.74
CA LYS A 128 -18.84 -23.93 -21.49
C LYS A 128 -20.07 -24.14 -20.63
N THR A 129 -19.90 -24.13 -19.31
CA THR A 129 -21.00 -24.33 -18.36
C THR A 129 -21.19 -23.15 -17.42
N LEU A 130 -22.42 -22.98 -16.92
CA LEU A 130 -22.73 -21.96 -15.92
C LEU A 130 -21.99 -22.20 -14.60
N LYS A 131 -21.67 -23.46 -14.28
CA LYS A 131 -20.93 -23.82 -13.07
C LYS A 131 -19.49 -23.31 -13.15
N GLU A 132 -18.76 -23.68 -14.21
CA GLU A 132 -17.39 -23.21 -14.47
C GLU A 132 -17.32 -21.68 -14.50
N TYR A 133 -18.30 -21.02 -15.14
CA TYR A 133 -18.37 -19.56 -15.16
C TYR A 133 -18.45 -18.93 -13.76
N ARG A 134 -19.28 -19.51 -12.88
CA ARG A 134 -19.43 -19.02 -11.49
C ARG A 134 -18.20 -19.27 -10.64
N GLU A 135 -17.57 -20.43 -10.82
CA GLU A 135 -16.32 -20.78 -10.15
C GLU A 135 -15.19 -19.83 -10.57
N LEU A 136 -15.01 -19.62 -11.87
CA LEU A 136 -14.03 -18.68 -12.42
C LEU A 136 -14.28 -17.24 -11.95
N LEU A 137 -15.54 -16.81 -11.95
CA LEU A 137 -15.89 -15.48 -11.47
C LEU A 137 -15.56 -15.31 -9.98
N ALA A 138 -15.92 -16.29 -9.15
CA ALA A 138 -15.63 -16.27 -7.72
C ALA A 138 -14.13 -16.26 -7.43
N GLU A 139 -13.35 -17.05 -8.17
CA GLU A 139 -11.89 -17.07 -8.09
C GLU A 139 -11.30 -15.69 -8.39
N LYS A 140 -11.73 -15.06 -9.50
CA LYS A 140 -11.25 -13.74 -9.90
C LYS A 140 -11.67 -12.63 -8.94
N GLU A 141 -12.90 -12.66 -8.43
CA GLU A 141 -13.38 -11.71 -7.42
C GLU A 141 -12.60 -11.87 -6.10
N ALA A 142 -12.28 -13.09 -5.70
CA ALA A 142 -11.44 -13.35 -4.52
C ALA A 142 -10.00 -12.85 -4.72
N ALA A 143 -9.42 -13.07 -5.90
CA ALA A 143 -8.08 -12.59 -6.24
C ALA A 143 -8.03 -11.04 -6.26
N GLU A 144 -9.02 -10.37 -6.85
CA GLU A 144 -9.11 -8.90 -6.85
C GLU A 144 -9.29 -8.35 -5.42
N ALA A 145 -10.12 -9.00 -4.60
CA ALA A 145 -10.30 -8.60 -3.21
C ALA A 145 -9.02 -8.78 -2.37
N ALA A 146 -8.30 -9.89 -2.57
CA ALA A 146 -7.02 -10.14 -1.92
C ALA A 146 -5.94 -9.12 -2.34
N LEU A 147 -5.89 -8.76 -3.63
CA LEU A 147 -4.99 -7.72 -4.12
C LEU A 147 -5.29 -6.36 -3.46
N LYS A 148 -6.56 -5.93 -3.44
CA LYS A 148 -6.95 -4.68 -2.79
C LYS A 148 -6.66 -4.67 -1.29
N GLN A 149 -6.77 -5.82 -0.64
CA GLN A 149 -6.42 -5.95 0.77
C GLN A 149 -4.90 -5.83 0.98
N ALA A 150 -4.11 -6.50 0.15
CA ALA A 150 -2.65 -6.41 0.19
C ALA A 150 -2.15 -4.98 -0.11
N GLU A 151 -2.78 -4.28 -1.06
CA GLU A 151 -2.47 -2.87 -1.34
C GLU A 151 -2.73 -1.98 -0.12
N ARG A 152 -3.89 -2.14 0.54
CA ARG A 152 -4.20 -1.41 1.78
C ARG A 152 -3.22 -1.71 2.90
N GLU A 153 -2.85 -2.98 3.06
CA GLU A 153 -1.87 -3.39 4.07
C GLU A 153 -0.48 -2.81 3.76
N ALA A 154 -0.08 -2.80 2.49
CA ALA A 154 1.16 -2.20 2.03
C ALA A 154 1.19 -0.68 2.26
N ASP A 155 0.08 0.01 2.02
CA ASP A 155 -0.04 1.44 2.30
C ASP A 155 0.05 1.72 3.81
N ILE A 156 -0.65 0.94 4.65
CA ILE A 156 -0.53 1.06 6.11
C ILE A 156 0.91 0.80 6.59
N LEU A 157 1.60 -0.17 6.00
CA LEU A 157 3.00 -0.47 6.32
C LEU A 157 3.92 0.67 5.88
N ARG A 158 3.66 1.27 4.72
CA ARG A 158 4.41 2.43 4.22
C ARG A 158 4.24 3.63 5.15
N ASP A 159 3.00 3.96 5.54
CA ASP A 159 2.69 5.03 6.49
C ASP A 159 3.37 4.80 7.85
N LYS A 160 3.41 3.54 8.31
CA LYS A 160 4.12 3.19 9.56
C LYS A 160 5.63 3.33 9.42
N LEU A 161 6.20 2.94 8.28
CA LEU A 161 7.63 3.04 8.03
C LEU A 161 8.06 4.51 7.97
N GLU A 162 7.31 5.36 7.26
CA GLU A 162 7.55 6.80 7.19
C GLU A 162 7.53 7.43 8.60
N ARG A 163 6.56 7.08 9.44
CA ARG A 163 6.52 7.55 10.85
C ARG A 163 7.69 7.06 11.70
N VAL A 164 8.26 5.89 11.39
CA VAL A 164 9.44 5.37 12.07
C VAL A 164 10.70 6.06 11.58
N GLU A 165 10.79 6.39 10.29
CA GLU A 165 11.89 7.18 9.71
C GLU A 165 11.88 8.64 10.19
N GLU A 166 10.70 9.24 10.33
CA GLU A 166 10.51 10.59 10.90
C GLU A 166 10.70 10.64 12.41
N ALA A 167 10.55 9.50 13.11
CA ALA A 167 10.87 9.42 14.52
C ALA A 167 12.39 9.51 14.69
N GLU A 168 12.89 10.68 15.12
CA GLU A 168 14.26 10.80 15.61
C GLU A 168 14.52 9.66 16.61
N PRO A 169 15.62 8.90 16.48
CA PRO A 169 15.90 7.85 17.43
C PRO A 169 15.91 8.47 18.82
N GLU A 170 15.06 7.96 19.70
CA GLU A 170 15.06 8.35 21.10
C GLU A 170 16.37 7.81 21.70
N ILE A 171 17.46 8.57 21.57
CA ILE A 171 18.77 8.23 22.12
C ILE A 171 18.64 8.35 23.63
N ARG A 172 18.19 7.26 24.26
CA ARG A 172 18.34 7.06 25.70
C ARG A 172 19.82 6.77 25.96
N THR A 173 20.58 7.82 26.24
CA THR A 173 21.88 7.70 26.88
C THR A 173 21.64 7.26 28.32
N GLU A 174 21.71 5.95 28.56
CA GLU A 174 21.81 5.44 29.91
C GLU A 174 23.27 5.62 30.35
N TYR A 175 23.51 6.60 31.24
CA TYR A 175 24.80 6.74 31.90
C TYR A 175 24.99 5.51 32.79
N VAL A 176 25.72 4.51 32.29
CA VAL A 176 26.14 3.38 33.11
C VAL A 176 27.24 3.91 34.03
N GLU A 177 26.91 4.10 35.31
CA GLU A 177 27.93 4.21 36.36
C GLU A 177 28.78 2.95 36.32
N VAL A 178 30.00 3.06 35.77
CA VAL A 178 30.99 2.00 35.80
C VAL A 178 31.34 1.79 37.28
N LYS A 179 30.82 0.70 37.87
CA LYS A 179 30.96 0.37 39.30
C LYS A 179 32.41 0.26 39.79
N THR A 180 33.36 0.22 38.86
CA THR A 180 34.80 0.28 39.10
C THR A 180 35.40 1.10 37.96
N PRO A 181 35.64 2.40 38.14
CA PRO A 181 36.22 3.19 37.07
C PRO A 181 37.59 2.61 36.72
N ASP A 182 37.92 2.63 35.44
CA ASP A 182 39.26 2.30 34.96
C ASP A 182 40.29 3.08 35.80
N PRO A 183 41.33 2.42 36.36
CA PRO A 183 42.38 3.10 37.11
C PRO A 183 42.97 4.31 36.37
N GLU A 184 43.03 4.29 35.03
CA GLU A 184 43.49 5.43 34.23
C GLU A 184 42.49 6.60 34.27
N LEU A 185 41.19 6.33 34.12
CA LEU A 185 40.15 7.36 34.19
C LEU A 185 40.05 8.00 35.58
N LEU A 186 40.29 7.22 36.65
CA LEU A 186 40.38 7.74 38.01
C LEU A 186 41.59 8.65 38.19
N ALA A 187 42.77 8.22 37.73
CA ALA A 187 43.99 9.00 37.84
C ALA A 187 43.91 10.31 37.04
N GLU A 188 43.28 10.27 35.87
CA GLU A 188 43.08 11.45 35.04
C GLU A 188 42.07 12.43 35.65
N ASN A 189 40.96 11.93 36.21
CA ASN A 189 39.99 12.77 36.93
C ASN A 189 40.58 13.39 38.20
N GLU A 190 41.40 12.65 38.97
CA GLU A 190 42.09 13.21 40.14
C GLU A 190 43.11 14.30 39.72
N ARG A 191 43.80 14.10 38.61
CA ARG A 191 44.68 15.14 38.04
C ARG A 191 43.89 16.39 37.63
N TYR A 192 42.68 16.22 37.10
CA TYR A 192 41.79 17.35 36.81
C TYR A 192 41.25 18.01 38.08
N LYS A 193 40.91 17.25 39.13
CA LYS A 193 40.53 17.81 40.44
C LYS A 193 41.67 18.58 41.12
N GLU A 194 42.92 18.13 41.01
CA GLU A 194 44.08 18.88 41.52
C GLU A 194 44.31 20.20 40.77
N LEU A 195 44.12 20.19 39.45
CA LEU A 195 44.34 21.38 38.63
C LEU A 195 43.22 22.42 38.79
N PHE A 196 42.02 21.99 39.18
CA PHE A 196 40.82 22.80 39.07
C PHE A 196 39.96 22.91 40.36
N GLY A 197 40.05 22.01 41.32
CA GLY A 197 39.25 22.01 42.57
C GLY A 197 37.92 21.23 42.48
N ASP A 198 37.15 21.21 43.57
CA ASP A 198 35.96 20.37 43.76
C ASP A 198 34.71 20.91 43.02
N ILE A 199 34.00 20.06 42.29
CA ILE A 199 32.99 20.44 41.29
C ILE A 199 31.62 19.94 41.73
N SER A 200 30.98 20.64 42.66
CA SER A 200 29.60 20.35 43.05
C SER A 200 29.07 21.51 43.87
N MET A 201 28.50 22.54 43.23
CA MET A 201 27.32 23.28 43.71
C MET A 201 26.86 24.33 42.67
N TYR A 202 25.59 24.24 42.25
CA TYR A 202 24.73 25.24 41.58
C TYR A 202 24.54 25.22 40.05
N GLU A 203 23.26 25.34 39.68
CA GLU A 203 22.67 25.35 38.34
C GLU A 203 22.28 26.76 37.90
N GLY A 204 22.86 27.22 36.79
CA GLY A 204 22.17 27.91 35.69
C GLY A 204 21.57 29.31 35.91
N ARG A 205 22.21 30.33 35.33
CA ARG A 205 21.57 31.41 34.53
C ARG A 205 22.62 32.35 33.90
N THR A 206 22.57 32.53 32.58
CA THR A 206 23.45 33.43 31.80
C THR A 206 23.04 34.90 31.92
N THR A 207 23.97 35.79 32.31
CA THR A 207 23.78 37.25 32.36
C THR A 207 24.96 38.00 31.74
N ARG A 208 24.69 39.09 31.00
CA ARG A 208 25.72 40.00 30.46
C ARG A 208 26.29 40.88 31.58
N VAL A 209 27.61 40.96 31.65
CA VAL A 209 28.36 41.53 32.77
C VAL A 209 29.14 42.79 32.34
N THR A 210 29.05 43.88 33.12
CA THR A 210 29.77 45.15 32.86
C THR A 210 30.51 45.74 34.08
N ASN A 211 30.62 45.01 35.20
CA ASN A 211 31.33 45.44 36.42
C ASN A 211 32.39 44.40 36.85
N GLY A 212 33.49 44.84 37.46
CA GLY A 212 34.67 44.02 37.78
C GLY A 212 34.40 42.76 38.63
N ASP A 213 33.46 42.81 39.58
CA ASP A 213 33.07 41.62 40.37
C ASP A 213 32.37 40.56 39.52
N ALA A 214 31.65 40.99 38.49
CA ALA A 214 30.90 40.09 37.64
C ALA A 214 31.81 39.44 36.56
N ILE A 215 32.94 40.07 36.18
CA ILE A 215 33.96 39.44 35.32
C ILE A 215 34.54 38.21 36.04
N THR A 216 34.80 38.36 37.34
CA THR A 216 35.29 37.28 38.19
C THR A 216 34.29 36.12 38.20
N TYR A 217 32.98 36.38 38.35
CA TYR A 217 31.95 35.34 38.28
C TYR A 217 31.90 34.63 36.92
N THR A 218 31.99 35.37 35.81
CA THR A 218 32.00 34.75 34.47
C THR A 218 33.25 33.92 34.19
N VAL A 219 34.40 34.28 34.78
CA VAL A 219 35.63 33.47 34.67
C VAL A 219 35.47 32.16 35.45
N TYR A 220 34.82 32.20 36.61
CA TYR A 220 34.48 30.99 37.36
C TYR A 220 33.46 30.12 36.62
N GLU A 221 32.37 30.70 36.10
CA GLU A 221 31.36 29.98 35.30
C GLU A 221 31.99 29.31 34.07
N PHE A 222 32.83 30.05 33.32
CA PHE A 222 33.57 29.48 32.19
C PHE A 222 34.50 28.34 32.62
N SER A 223 35.24 28.51 33.72
CA SER A 223 36.12 27.48 34.27
C SER A 223 35.34 26.21 34.64
N GLU A 224 34.14 26.35 35.21
CA GLU A 224 33.27 25.22 35.55
C GLU A 224 32.69 24.53 34.32
N ASP A 225 32.24 25.30 33.32
CA ASP A 225 31.72 24.74 32.07
C ASP A 225 32.80 23.98 31.29
N VAL A 226 34.03 24.48 31.25
CA VAL A 226 35.17 23.75 30.67
C VAL A 226 35.41 22.44 31.41
N ARG A 227 35.25 22.39 32.74
CA ARG A 227 35.44 21.15 33.51
C ARG A 227 34.34 20.13 33.23
N LYS A 228 33.08 20.54 33.20
CA LYS A 228 31.95 19.66 32.82
C LYS A 228 32.11 19.13 31.40
N PHE A 229 32.62 19.96 30.49
CA PHE A 229 32.94 19.55 29.13
C PHE A 229 34.04 18.46 29.12
N VAL A 230 35.13 18.65 29.88
CA VAL A 230 36.22 17.66 29.99
C VAL A 230 35.74 16.37 30.67
N GLU A 231 34.92 16.43 31.70
CA GLU A 231 34.35 15.23 32.32
C GLU A 231 33.47 14.46 31.34
N LYS A 232 32.58 15.18 30.63
CA LYS A 232 31.64 14.59 29.69
C LYS A 232 32.31 13.97 28.47
N TYR A 233 33.38 14.57 27.96
CA TYR A 233 33.99 14.15 26.68
C TYR A 233 35.43 13.67 26.80
N GLY A 234 36.05 13.75 27.98
CA GLY A 234 37.44 13.38 28.21
C GLY A 234 37.71 11.92 27.90
N HIS A 235 36.74 11.04 28.19
CA HIS A 235 36.83 9.61 27.85
C HIS A 235 37.04 9.36 26.35
N LEU A 236 36.58 10.26 25.46
CA LEU A 236 36.69 10.12 24.01
C LEU A 236 38.15 10.00 23.54
N THR A 237 39.13 10.50 24.29
CA THR A 237 40.56 10.36 23.97
C THR A 237 41.01 8.89 23.85
N HIS A 238 40.29 7.95 24.49
CA HIS A 238 40.61 6.52 24.49
C HIS A 238 39.88 5.72 23.39
N PHE A 239 38.89 6.31 22.71
CA PHE A 239 38.05 5.64 21.70
C PHE A 239 38.61 5.79 20.27
N SER A 240 39.93 5.60 20.12
CA SER A 240 40.63 5.78 18.83
C SER A 240 40.11 4.86 17.73
N ARG A 241 39.60 3.67 18.09
CA ARG A 241 39.04 2.69 17.16
C ARG A 241 37.68 3.13 16.64
N GLU A 242 36.84 3.66 17.52
CA GLU A 242 35.49 4.14 17.23
C GLU A 242 35.56 5.40 16.35
N PHE A 243 36.52 6.29 16.61
CA PHE A 243 36.79 7.42 15.70
C PHE A 243 37.33 6.96 14.34
N SER A 244 38.03 5.83 14.26
CA SER A 244 38.56 5.31 12.99
C SER A 244 37.44 4.76 12.07
N GLU A 245 36.40 4.17 12.67
CA GLU A 245 35.25 3.56 11.99
C GLU A 245 34.17 4.57 11.60
N MET A 246 34.25 5.82 12.09
CA MET A 246 33.29 6.88 11.76
C MET A 246 33.37 7.32 10.29
N ILE A 247 32.22 7.63 9.69
CA ILE A 247 32.13 8.19 8.32
C ILE A 247 32.85 9.54 8.21
N ASP A 248 33.34 9.85 7.01
CA ASP A 248 34.23 11.00 6.79
C ASP A 248 33.55 12.34 7.08
N GLU A 249 32.26 12.48 6.78
CA GLU A 249 31.47 13.65 7.11
C GLU A 249 31.41 13.89 8.63
N GLY A 250 31.21 12.82 9.41
CA GLY A 250 31.21 12.90 10.87
C GLY A 250 32.57 13.32 11.42
N LYS A 251 33.66 12.77 10.87
CA LYS A 251 35.04 13.15 11.25
C LYS A 251 35.30 14.62 10.99
N GLU A 252 34.81 15.12 9.87
CA GLU A 252 35.00 16.52 9.49
C GLU A 252 34.23 17.48 10.40
N GLU A 253 32.99 17.15 10.77
CA GLU A 253 32.23 17.96 11.74
C GLU A 253 32.90 17.99 13.13
N TYR A 254 33.43 16.85 13.61
CA TYR A 254 34.22 16.83 14.86
C TYR A 254 35.47 17.71 14.78
N ARG A 255 36.20 17.68 13.66
CA ARG A 255 37.38 18.55 13.46
C ARG A 255 37.01 20.03 13.47
N LYS A 256 35.91 20.42 12.82
CA LYS A 256 35.42 21.80 12.82
C LYS A 256 35.07 22.27 14.23
N ALA A 257 34.37 21.44 15.00
CA ALA A 257 34.01 21.77 16.38
C ALA A 257 35.25 21.96 17.27
N ILE A 258 36.25 21.06 17.17
CA ILE A 258 37.52 21.18 17.91
C ILE A 258 38.26 22.46 17.49
N HIS A 259 38.32 22.74 16.19
CA HIS A 259 38.98 23.94 15.67
C HIS A 259 38.30 25.23 16.16
N ALA A 260 36.97 25.27 16.20
CA ALA A 260 36.22 26.39 16.73
C ALA A 260 36.52 26.62 18.23
N MET A 261 36.54 25.55 19.03
CA MET A 261 36.91 25.64 20.45
C MET A 261 38.34 26.15 20.63
N GLN A 262 39.32 25.60 19.91
CA GLN A 262 40.72 26.06 19.97
C GLN A 262 40.87 27.52 19.57
N THR A 263 40.08 27.98 18.61
CA THR A 263 40.10 29.37 18.14
C THR A 263 39.52 30.29 19.20
N LEU A 264 38.35 29.94 19.77
CA LEU A 264 37.73 30.68 20.86
C LEU A 264 38.67 30.78 22.07
N MET A 265 39.27 29.67 22.50
CA MET A 265 40.19 29.66 23.65
C MET A 265 41.42 30.54 23.41
N ARG A 266 42.00 30.50 22.19
CA ARG A 266 43.10 31.39 21.82
C ARG A 266 42.71 32.86 21.84
N SER A 267 41.51 33.19 21.38
CA SER A 267 40.99 34.56 21.43
C SER A 267 40.76 35.05 22.86
N ILE A 268 40.21 34.20 23.73
CA ILE A 268 40.01 34.52 25.16
C ILE A 268 41.37 34.72 25.84
N GLN A 269 42.33 33.83 25.60
CA GLN A 269 43.68 33.95 26.16
C GLN A 269 44.36 35.24 25.70
N GLY A 270 44.28 35.58 24.40
CA GLY A 270 44.82 36.84 23.88
C GLY A 270 44.22 38.07 24.55
N ALA A 271 42.89 38.07 24.77
CA ALA A 271 42.20 39.17 25.46
C ALA A 271 42.60 39.30 26.94
N MET A 272 42.97 38.21 27.60
CA MET A 272 43.46 38.23 28.99
C MET A 272 44.89 38.79 29.12
N ASP A 273 45.71 38.59 28.08
CA ASP A 273 47.13 39.00 28.07
C ASP A 273 47.33 40.46 27.59
N GLU A 274 46.28 41.16 27.14
CA GLU A 274 46.31 42.57 26.76
C GLU A 274 46.49 43.47 28.01
N LYS A 275 47.64 44.16 28.08
CA LYS A 275 48.02 45.00 29.24
C LYS A 275 47.37 46.40 29.29
N GLU A 276 46.67 46.83 28.24
CA GLU A 276 45.96 48.09 28.20
C GLU A 276 44.50 47.87 27.80
N PRO A 277 43.51 48.24 28.64
CA PRO A 277 42.11 48.11 28.27
C PRO A 277 41.79 49.10 27.15
N ILE A 278 41.36 48.59 25.99
CA ILE A 278 40.70 49.41 24.98
C ILE A 278 39.35 49.83 25.56
N ILE A 279 39.30 51.02 26.16
CA ILE A 279 38.04 51.64 26.55
C ILE A 279 37.34 52.11 25.28
N ILE A 280 36.43 51.28 24.75
CA ILE A 280 35.46 51.73 23.75
C ILE A 280 34.41 52.57 24.50
N ASN A 281 34.64 53.88 24.57
CA ASN A 281 33.62 54.81 25.06
C ASN A 281 32.51 54.92 24.01
N GLY A 282 31.30 54.48 24.38
CA GLY A 282 30.00 54.90 23.83
C GLY A 282 29.72 54.56 22.38
#